data_AF-A0AAN7C2X6-F1
#
_entry.id   AF-A0AAN7C2X6-F1
#
_cell.length_a   1.000
_cell.length_b   1.000
_cell.length_c   1.000
_cell.angle_alpha   90.00
_cell.angle_beta   90.00
_cell.angle_gamma   90.00
#
_symmetry.space_group_name_H-M   'P 1'
#
loop_
_entity.id
_entity.type
_entity.pdbx_description
1 polymer ?
#
loop_
_entity_poly.entity_id
_entity_poly.type
_entity_poly.pdbx_seq_one_letter_code
_entity_poly.pdbx_strand_id
1 'polypeptide(L)'
;MGAALFGCGIILNTQAMQVYVMDAYRTYIASASAESQFLRSIAAFAFPLFVPLIYRTLGSGWGNSLLAFLLLALGLPAPLLLWRYGARIRAMGKPRW
;
A
#
# COMPACT_ATOMS: atom_id res chain seq x y z
N MET A 1 -23.98 6.41 -2.75
CA MET A 1 -23.18 7.36 -1.93
C MET A 1 -21.88 6.73 -1.43
N GLY A 2 -21.88 5.54 -0.79
CA GLY A 2 -20.62 4.92 -0.30
C GLY A 2 -19.54 4.64 -1.35
N ALA A 3 -19.91 4.20 -2.56
CA ALA A 3 -18.96 3.95 -3.64
C ALA A 3 -18.21 5.22 -4.12
N ALA A 4 -18.87 6.39 -4.06
CA ALA A 4 -18.26 7.66 -4.45
C ALA A 4 -17.19 8.11 -3.44
N LEU A 5 -17.47 7.95 -2.13
CA LEU A 5 -16.50 8.23 -1.07
C LEU A 5 -15.30 7.30 -1.15
N PHE A 6 -15.53 6.00 -1.40
CA PHE A 6 -14.46 5.02 -1.58
C PHE A 6 -13.60 5.33 -2.82
N GLY A 7 -14.23 5.62 -3.96
CA GLY A 7 -13.52 5.98 -5.19
C GLY A 7 -12.69 7.25 -5.04
N CYS A 8 -13.26 8.29 -4.41
CA CYS A 8 -12.54 9.53 -4.11
C CYS A 8 -11.31 9.27 -3.23
N GLY A 9 -11.46 8.47 -2.17
CA GLY A 9 -10.36 8.09 -1.28
C GLY A 9 -9.22 7.37 -2.01
N ILE A 10 -9.54 6.41 -2.89
CA ILE A 10 -8.53 5.69 -3.68
C ILE A 10 -7.76 6.64 -4.59
N ILE A 11 -8.46 7.55 -5.29
CA ILE A 11 -7.82 8.48 -6.22
C ILE A 11 -6.86 9.40 -5.45
N LEU A 12 -7.32 10.01 -4.35
CA LEU A 12 -6.50 10.90 -3.53
C LEU A 12 -5.27 10.18 -2.97
N ASN A 13 -5.44 8.97 -2.44
CA ASN A 13 -4.34 8.19 -1.90
C ASN A 13 -3.29 7.83 -2.97
N THR A 14 -3.76 7.36 -4.13
CA THR A 14 -2.86 6.93 -5.21
C THR A 14 -2.08 8.11 -5.79
N GLN A 15 -2.72 9.27 -5.94
CA GLN A 15 -2.08 10.51 -6.41
C GLN A 15 -1.06 11.03 -5.39
N ALA A 16 -1.43 11.11 -4.11
CA ALA A 16 -0.52 11.55 -3.05
C ALA A 16 0.75 10.68 -2.97
N MET A 17 0.61 9.37 -3.13
CA MET A 17 1.74 8.44 -3.12
C MET A 17 2.66 8.64 -4.33
N GLN A 18 2.13 8.87 -5.53
CA GLN A 18 2.96 9.13 -6.71
C GLN A 18 3.76 10.43 -6.57
N VAL A 19 3.15 11.50 -6.09
CA VAL A 19 3.83 12.78 -5.83
C VAL A 19 4.91 12.62 -4.76
N TYR A 20 4.61 11.89 -3.67
CA TYR A 20 5.60 11.61 -2.62
C TYR A 20 6.83 10.85 -3.14
N VAL A 21 6.63 9.84 -3.99
CA VAL A 21 7.73 9.07 -4.59
C VAL A 21 8.58 9.97 -5.50
N MET A 22 7.96 10.84 -6.28
CA MET A 22 8.66 11.82 -7.12
C MET A 22 9.52 12.79 -6.29
N ASP A 23 8.99 13.29 -5.17
CA ASP A 23 9.70 14.20 -4.29
C ASP A 23 10.83 13.53 -3.50
N ALA A 24 10.62 12.28 -3.06
CA ALA A 24 11.59 11.54 -2.26
C ALA A 24 12.75 10.94 -3.06
N TYR A 25 12.53 10.58 -4.34
CA TYR A 25 13.48 9.86 -5.19
C TYR A 25 13.75 10.56 -6.53
N ARG A 26 14.14 11.83 -6.52
CA ARG A 26 14.33 12.65 -7.75
C ARG A 26 15.16 12.02 -8.86
N THR A 27 16.18 11.23 -8.53
CA THR A 27 17.06 10.57 -9.52
C THR A 27 16.51 9.23 -10.03
N TYR A 28 15.71 8.52 -9.22
CA TYR A 28 15.25 7.15 -9.50
C TYR A 28 13.72 7.02 -9.46
N ILE A 29 13.01 8.04 -9.97
CA ILE A 29 11.54 8.12 -9.95
C ILE A 29 10.91 6.94 -10.73
N ALA A 30 11.47 6.59 -11.89
CA ALA A 30 10.92 5.56 -12.77
C ALA A 30 10.94 4.16 -12.12
N SER A 31 12.03 3.80 -11.44
CA SER A 31 12.14 2.50 -10.73
C SER A 31 11.26 2.47 -9.49
N ALA A 32 11.31 3.52 -8.66
CA ALA A 32 10.55 3.57 -7.41
C ALA A 32 9.03 3.54 -7.62
N SER A 33 8.54 4.16 -8.70
CA SER A 33 7.12 4.10 -9.09
C SER A 33 6.75 2.73 -9.67
N ALA A 34 7.64 2.06 -10.42
CA ALA A 34 7.41 0.72 -10.93
C ALA A 34 7.34 -0.33 -9.80
N GLU A 35 8.22 -0.27 -8.80
CA GLU A 35 8.20 -1.15 -7.62
C GLU A 35 6.89 -1.02 -6.84
N SER A 36 6.44 0.22 -6.62
CA SER A 36 5.18 0.51 -5.96
C SER A 36 3.98 -0.06 -6.73
N GLN A 37 4.00 0.05 -8.07
CA GLN A 37 2.99 -0.55 -8.93
C GLN A 37 3.03 -2.07 -8.89
N PHE A 38 4.22 -2.66 -8.88
CA PHE A 38 4.43 -4.09 -8.87
C PHE A 38 3.87 -4.76 -7.61
N LEU A 39 4.18 -4.20 -6.43
CA LEU A 39 3.62 -4.68 -5.16
C LEU A 39 2.09 -4.63 -5.15
N ARG A 40 1.51 -3.56 -5.72
CA ARG A 40 0.05 -3.43 -5.84
C ARG A 40 -0.54 -4.50 -6.76
N SER A 41 0.10 -4.78 -7.89
CA SER A 41 -0.34 -5.82 -8.83
C SER A 41 -0.28 -7.21 -8.19
N ILE A 42 0.78 -7.52 -7.43
CA ILE A 42 0.86 -8.77 -6.67
C ILE A 42 -0.28 -8.86 -5.65
N ALA A 43 -0.51 -7.80 -4.88
CA ALA A 43 -1.60 -7.77 -3.91
C ALA A 43 -2.96 -7.97 -4.57
N ALA A 44 -3.22 -7.30 -5.71
CA ALA A 44 -4.45 -7.43 -6.48
C ALA A 44 -4.65 -8.84 -7.05
N PHE A 45 -3.56 -9.56 -7.37
CA PHE A 45 -3.61 -10.97 -7.80
C PHE A 45 -3.80 -11.93 -6.62
N ALA A 46 -3.13 -11.68 -5.50
CA ALA A 46 -3.19 -12.52 -4.31
C ALA A 46 -4.57 -12.45 -3.64
N PHE A 47 -5.17 -11.27 -3.56
CA PHE A 47 -6.45 -11.04 -2.89
C PHE A 47 -7.59 -11.98 -3.33
N PRO A 48 -7.94 -12.09 -4.63
CA PRO A 48 -9.02 -12.96 -5.10
C PRO A 48 -8.75 -14.45 -4.84
N LEU A 49 -7.50 -14.86 -4.61
CA LEU A 49 -7.17 -16.24 -4.25
C LEU A 49 -7.53 -16.53 -2.77
N PHE A 50 -7.31 -15.57 -1.87
CA PHE A 50 -7.57 -15.74 -0.44
C PHE A 50 -9.02 -15.42 -0.04
N VAL A 51 -9.66 -14.49 -0.76
CA VAL A 51 -11.06 -14.08 -0.55
C VAL A 51 -12.01 -15.29 -0.43
N PRO A 52 -12.13 -16.22 -1.40
CA PRO A 52 -13.08 -17.32 -1.30
C PRO A 52 -12.81 -18.26 -0.10
N LEU A 53 -11.55 -18.40 0.34
CA LEU A 53 -11.20 -19.16 1.54
C LEU A 53 -11.70 -18.46 2.82
N ILE A 54 -11.57 -17.14 2.88
CA ILE A 54 -12.05 -16.31 3.99
C ILE A 54 -13.58 -16.34 4.06
N TYR A 55 -14.27 -16.18 2.92
CA TYR A 55 -15.73 -16.20 2.88
C TYR A 55 -16.31 -17.60 3.17
N ARG A 56 -15.62 -18.68 2.80
CA ARG A 56 -16.03 -20.06 3.13
C ARG A 56 -15.93 -20.39 4.62
N THR A 57 -14.98 -19.79 5.33
CA THR A 57 -14.72 -20.09 6.75
C THR A 57 -15.50 -19.19 7.71
N LEU A 58 -15.67 -17.90 7.37
CA LEU A 58 -16.27 -16.90 8.27
C LEU A 58 -17.62 -16.32 7.80
N GLY A 59 -18.04 -16.57 6.55
CA GLY A 59 -19.24 -15.96 5.98
C GLY A 59 -19.10 -14.47 5.66
N SER A 60 -20.09 -13.90 4.97
CA SER A 60 -20.00 -12.57 4.34
C SER A 60 -19.90 -11.40 5.32
N GLY A 61 -20.44 -11.53 6.53
CA GLY A 61 -20.39 -10.46 7.54
C GLY A 61 -19.00 -10.33 8.17
N TRP A 62 -18.50 -11.42 8.75
CA TRP A 62 -17.19 -11.44 9.41
C TRP A 62 -16.02 -11.33 8.43
N GLY A 63 -16.16 -11.86 7.22
CA GLY A 63 -15.14 -11.75 6.17
C GLY A 63 -14.78 -10.29 5.84
N ASN A 64 -15.77 -9.42 5.68
CA ASN A 64 -15.55 -7.99 5.42
C ASN A 64 -14.89 -7.27 6.59
N SER A 65 -15.30 -7.57 7.83
CA SER A 65 -14.71 -6.94 9.03
C SER A 65 -13.26 -7.35 9.23
N LEU A 66 -12.92 -8.61 8.97
CA LEU A 66 -11.54 -9.10 9.09
C LEU A 66 -10.65 -8.51 7.98
N LEU A 67 -11.19 -8.40 6.76
CA LEU A 67 -10.56 -7.67 5.65
C LEU A 67 -10.28 -6.22 6.00
N ALA A 68 -11.28 -5.50 6.53
CA ALA A 68 -11.11 -4.12 6.98
C ALA A 68 -10.07 -4.00 8.10
N PHE A 69 -10.05 -4.94 9.04
CA PHE A 69 -9.09 -4.96 10.14
C PHE A 69 -7.67 -5.25 9.65
N LEU A 70 -7.48 -6.17 8.70
CA LEU A 70 -6.20 -6.43 8.05
C LEU A 70 -5.70 -5.23 7.24
N LEU A 71 -6.59 -4.57 6.49
CA LEU A 71 -6.27 -3.34 5.77
C LEU A 71 -5.86 -2.21 6.72
N LEU A 72 -6.54 -2.05 7.84
CA LEU A 72 -6.15 -1.11 8.89
C LEU A 72 -4.83 -1.52 9.56
N ALA A 73 -4.67 -2.79 9.90
CA ALA A 73 -3.50 -3.32 10.58
C ALA A 73 -2.26 -3.35 9.69
N LEU A 74 -2.38 -3.38 8.37
CA LEU A 74 -1.26 -3.26 7.43
C LEU A 74 -1.07 -1.81 6.95
N GLY A 75 -2.17 -1.07 6.80
CA GLY A 75 -2.19 0.31 6.32
C GLY A 75 -1.72 1.34 7.34
N LEU A 76 -2.04 1.19 8.64
CA LEU A 76 -1.56 2.09 9.70
C LEU A 76 -0.06 1.96 10.00
N PRO A 77 0.51 0.74 10.14
CA PRO A 77 1.92 0.64 10.48
C PRO A 77 2.83 0.86 9.29
N ALA A 78 2.37 0.73 8.03
CA ALA A 78 3.24 0.97 6.86
C ALA A 78 3.84 2.41 6.84
N PRO A 79 3.07 3.50 7.04
CA PRO A 79 3.62 4.84 7.21
C PRO A 79 4.52 4.99 8.44
N LEU A 80 4.15 4.38 9.58
CA LEU A 80 4.92 4.47 10.84
C LEU A 80 6.27 3.72 10.76
N LEU A 81 6.28 2.54 10.13
CA LEU A 81 7.49 1.77 9.84
C LEU A 81 8.39 2.53 8.87
N LEU A 82 7.84 3.10 7.79
CA LEU A 82 8.60 3.92 6.86
C LEU A 82 9.12 5.21 7.52
N TRP A 83 8.39 5.80 8.47
CA TRP A 83 8.86 6.96 9.23
C TRP A 83 10.02 6.60 10.18
N ARG A 84 9.95 5.44 10.84
CA ARG A 84 10.97 5.00 11.82
C ARG A 84 12.20 4.34 11.18
N TYR A 85 12.03 3.64 10.06
CA TYR A 85 13.11 2.94 9.35
C TYR A 85 13.58 3.64 8.07
N GLY A 86 12.81 4.58 7.52
CA GLY A 86 13.20 5.35 6.32
C GLY A 86 14.51 6.11 6.48
N ALA A 87 14.82 6.57 7.70
CA ALA A 87 16.11 7.19 8.02
C ALA A 87 17.29 6.22 7.87
N ARG A 88 17.13 4.94 8.26
CA ARG A 88 18.19 3.91 8.11
C ARG A 88 18.41 3.53 6.64
N ILE A 89 17.33 3.46 5.86
CA ILE A 89 17.40 3.07 4.44
C ILE A 89 18.02 4.22 3.61
N ARG A 90 17.70 5.49 3.93
CA ARG A 90 18.37 6.66 3.32
C ARG A 90 19.84 6.79 3.69
N ALA A 91 20.24 6.33 4.88
CA ALA A 91 21.65 6.36 5.30
C ALA A 91 22.53 5.37 4.53
N MET A 92 21.98 4.28 3.99
CA MET A 92 22.73 3.29 3.20
C MET A 92 22.94 3.72 1.74
N GLY A 93 22.14 4.65 1.21
CA GLY A 93 22.19 5.09 -0.18
C GLY A 93 23.17 6.21 -0.51
N LYS A 94 24.02 6.66 0.43
CA LYS A 94 25.01 7.72 0.18
C LYS A 94 26.26 7.10 -0.46
N PRO A 95 26.52 7.27 -1.77
CA PRO A 95 27.83 6.93 -2.33
C PRO A 95 28.89 7.80 -1.65
N ARG A 96 29.92 7.14 -1.10
CA ARG A 96 31.13 7.77 -0.60
C ARG A 96 32.08 8.03 -1.76
N TRP A 97 31.80 8.97 -2.67
CA TRP A 97 32.81 9.60 -3.55
C TRP A 97 32.30 10.97 -3.98
#